data_AF-A0A8W8MDP8-F1
#
_entry.id   AF-A0A8W8MDP8-F1
#
_cell.length_a   1.000
_cell.length_b   1.000
_cell.length_c   1.000
_cell.angle_alpha   90.00
_cell.angle_beta   90.00
_cell.angle_gamma   90.00
#
_symmetry.space_group_name_H-M   'P 1'
#
loop_
_entity.id
_entity.type
_entity.pdbx_description
1 polymer ?
#
loop_
_entity_poly.entity_id
_entity_poly.type
_entity_poly.pdbx_seq_one_letter_code
_entity_poly.pdbx_strand_id
1 'polypeptide(L)'
;CDEKAQFYTGLPNIATFKALFSYFEPKASEMTYWQGNETTVRTHKNKGPSRKLSLENEFFAVLVRLKLGLLVEDIANRFDISVSLFSKIFNTWIRFLCLELELLFPYPCREKVQSLMPDSFSKFPNTRIILDCTEIPIQKPSALKAQRETWSSYKHRNTYKALVGITPDGTVSYVSSLYGGAASDKFIVQNSGVLNLIEAGDNIMADRGFDIDVELNKRGASLNIPPFRNQNFQLSSEQVETTRRIAEVRIHVE
;
A
#
# COMPACT_ATOMS: atom_id res chain seq x y z
N CYS A 1 -6.89 21.18 16.48
CA CYS A 1 -7.80 20.06 16.14
C CYS A 1 -7.18 19.19 15.06
N ASP A 2 -6.75 19.78 13.95
CA ASP A 2 -6.24 19.03 12.80
C ASP A 2 -4.85 18.42 13.02
N GLU A 3 -3.95 19.09 13.74
CA GLU A 3 -2.65 18.50 14.13
C GLU A 3 -2.82 17.19 14.90
N LYS A 4 -3.82 17.13 15.80
CA LYS A 4 -4.14 15.90 16.53
C LYS A 4 -4.73 14.84 15.60
N ALA A 5 -5.58 15.22 14.64
CA ALA A 5 -6.09 14.29 13.64
C ALA A 5 -4.95 13.69 12.81
N GLN A 6 -4.03 14.51 12.31
CA GLN A 6 -2.86 14.05 11.55
C GLN A 6 -1.97 13.15 12.40
N PHE A 7 -1.70 13.52 13.64
CA PHE A 7 -0.88 12.71 14.55
C PHE A 7 -1.50 11.34 14.82
N TYR A 8 -2.78 11.30 15.21
CA TYR A 8 -3.44 10.07 15.61
C TYR A 8 -3.88 9.20 14.44
N THR A 9 -4.35 9.79 13.33
CA THR A 9 -4.98 9.02 12.24
C THR A 9 -4.17 9.00 10.96
N GLY A 10 -3.20 9.91 10.80
CA GLY A 10 -2.50 10.13 9.54
C GLY A 10 -3.29 10.91 8.50
N LEU A 11 -4.55 11.29 8.79
CA LEU A 11 -5.38 12.09 7.90
C LEU A 11 -5.15 13.59 8.14
N PRO A 12 -5.12 14.40 7.06
CA PRO A 12 -4.65 15.80 7.11
C PRO A 12 -5.42 16.68 8.09
N ASN A 13 -6.70 16.38 8.32
CA ASN A 13 -7.57 17.12 9.21
C ASN A 13 -8.81 16.31 9.62
N ILE A 14 -9.58 16.85 10.57
CA ILE A 14 -10.80 16.19 11.05
C ILE A 14 -11.88 16.12 9.96
N ALA A 15 -11.93 17.09 9.05
CA ALA A 15 -12.93 17.09 7.98
C ALA A 15 -12.71 15.89 7.02
N THR A 16 -11.47 15.56 6.69
CA THR A 16 -11.13 14.36 5.91
C THR A 16 -11.51 13.08 6.65
N PHE A 17 -11.25 13.00 7.95
CA PHE A 17 -11.71 11.87 8.77
C PHE A 17 -13.22 11.70 8.71
N LYS A 18 -13.97 12.78 8.92
CA LYS A 18 -15.44 12.77 8.87
C LYS A 18 -15.96 12.40 7.48
N ALA A 19 -15.38 12.96 6.42
CA ALA A 19 -15.79 12.65 5.05
C ALA A 19 -15.57 11.17 4.70
N LEU A 20 -14.41 10.60 5.06
CA LEU A 20 -14.14 9.18 4.87
C LEU A 20 -15.09 8.32 5.70
N PHE A 21 -15.31 8.66 6.97
CA PHE A 21 -16.23 7.93 7.81
C PHE A 21 -17.65 7.96 7.25
N SER A 22 -18.16 9.12 6.80
CA SER A 22 -19.48 9.23 6.18
C SER A 22 -19.62 8.40 4.91
N TYR A 23 -18.55 8.23 4.13
CA TYR A 23 -18.55 7.32 2.98
C TYR A 23 -18.66 5.85 3.41
N PHE A 24 -17.92 5.46 4.46
CA PHE A 24 -17.90 4.07 4.94
C PHE A 24 -19.11 3.69 5.79
N GLU A 25 -19.69 4.63 6.54
CA GLU A 25 -20.70 4.38 7.57
C GLU A 25 -21.89 3.52 7.09
N PRO A 26 -22.51 3.78 5.92
CA PRO A 26 -23.64 2.97 5.45
C PRO A 26 -23.26 1.49 5.30
N LYS A 27 -22.09 1.22 4.72
CA LYS A 27 -21.60 -0.15 4.46
C LYS A 27 -21.02 -0.78 5.73
N ALA A 28 -20.36 0.01 6.56
CA ALA A 28 -19.82 -0.41 7.85
C ALA A 28 -20.93 -0.84 8.82
N SER A 29 -22.13 -0.24 8.71
CA SER A 29 -23.29 -0.61 9.53
C SER A 29 -23.76 -2.05 9.33
N GLU A 30 -23.49 -2.63 8.15
CA GLU A 30 -23.84 -4.00 7.79
C GLU A 30 -22.78 -5.03 8.19
N MET A 31 -21.60 -4.59 8.67
CA MET A 31 -20.51 -5.49 9.03
C MET A 31 -20.87 -6.40 10.21
N THR A 32 -20.48 -7.67 10.11
CA THR A 32 -20.43 -8.60 11.24
C THR A 32 -19.01 -8.70 11.77
N TYR A 33 -18.85 -8.71 13.10
CA TYR A 33 -17.52 -8.89 13.69
C TYR A 33 -16.88 -10.22 13.29
N TRP A 34 -15.57 -10.18 13.14
CA TRP A 34 -14.73 -11.31 12.80
C TRP A 34 -14.83 -12.40 13.87
N GLN A 35 -15.05 -13.64 13.43
CA GLN A 35 -15.22 -14.81 14.31
C GLN A 35 -14.09 -15.86 14.18
N GLY A 36 -13.08 -15.62 13.34
CA GLY A 36 -11.99 -16.57 13.09
C GLY A 36 -12.00 -17.14 11.67
N ASN A 37 -11.00 -17.98 11.36
CA ASN A 37 -10.79 -18.57 10.03
C ASN A 37 -11.70 -19.77 9.74
N GLU A 38 -12.41 -20.31 10.73
CA GLU A 38 -13.35 -21.41 10.52
C GLU A 38 -14.67 -20.89 9.95
N THR A 39 -15.04 -21.42 8.80
CA THR A 39 -16.26 -21.11 8.05
C THR A 39 -17.48 -21.24 8.95
N THR A 40 -17.99 -20.12 9.42
CA THR A 40 -19.25 -20.12 10.16
C THR A 40 -20.36 -20.21 9.13
N VAL A 41 -20.99 -21.39 9.07
CA VAL A 41 -22.27 -21.60 8.41
C VAL A 41 -23.18 -20.45 8.85
N ARG A 42 -23.71 -19.68 7.87
CA ARG A 42 -24.68 -18.61 8.11
C ARG A 42 -25.97 -19.24 8.65
N THR A 43 -26.00 -19.56 9.94
CA THR A 43 -27.26 -19.81 10.64
C THR A 43 -27.92 -18.46 10.87
N HIS A 44 -29.22 -18.45 10.59
CA HIS A 44 -30.03 -17.25 10.49
C HIS A 44 -29.90 -16.29 11.68
N LYS A 45 -29.65 -15.02 11.34
CA LYS A 45 -30.02 -13.75 12.01
C LYS A 45 -30.62 -13.87 13.43
N ASN A 46 -29.77 -14.10 14.43
CA ASN A 46 -30.00 -13.47 15.74
C ASN A 46 -29.14 -12.21 15.78
N LYS A 47 -29.76 -11.04 16.02
CA LYS A 47 -29.02 -9.79 16.24
C LYS A 47 -28.07 -10.05 17.40
N GLY A 48 -26.77 -10.05 17.11
CA GLY A 48 -25.74 -10.15 18.13
C GLY A 48 -25.88 -9.03 19.16
N PRO A 49 -25.15 -9.11 20.28
CA PRO A 49 -25.13 -8.05 21.28
C PRO A 49 -24.83 -6.69 20.63
N SER A 50 -25.42 -5.63 21.18
CA SER A 50 -25.18 -4.27 20.71
C SER A 50 -23.69 -3.94 20.75
N ARG A 51 -23.25 -3.13 19.78
CA ARG A 51 -21.86 -2.66 19.72
C ARG A 51 -21.56 -1.83 20.98
N LYS A 52 -20.43 -2.10 21.63
CA LYS A 52 -19.95 -1.30 22.77
C LYS A 52 -19.39 0.06 22.34
N LEU A 53 -18.84 0.15 21.13
CA LEU A 53 -18.34 1.38 20.54
C LEU A 53 -19.22 1.81 19.37
N SER A 54 -19.30 3.12 19.12
CA SER A 54 -19.84 3.62 17.85
C SER A 54 -18.91 3.21 16.71
N LEU A 55 -19.45 3.07 15.49
CA LEU A 55 -18.64 2.79 14.31
C LEU A 55 -17.56 3.85 14.09
N GLU A 56 -17.85 5.10 14.42
CA GLU A 56 -16.86 6.19 14.35
C GLU A 56 -15.69 5.97 15.31
N ASN A 57 -15.96 5.57 16.55
CA ASN A 57 -14.92 5.26 17.53
C ASN A 57 -14.14 4.00 17.16
N GLU A 58 -14.80 2.99 16.61
CA GLU A 58 -14.12 1.81 16.06
C GLU A 58 -13.16 2.19 14.93
N PHE A 59 -13.64 2.97 13.95
CA PHE A 59 -12.85 3.45 12.83
C PHE A 59 -11.66 4.29 13.29
N PHE A 60 -11.89 5.22 14.22
CA PHE A 60 -10.82 6.03 14.81
C PHE A 60 -9.77 5.17 15.51
N ALA A 61 -10.18 4.19 16.33
CA ALA A 61 -9.26 3.27 17.01
C ALA A 61 -8.41 2.45 16.03
N VAL A 62 -8.99 2.05 14.90
CA VAL A 62 -8.29 1.32 13.82
C VAL A 62 -7.23 2.22 13.16
N LEU A 63 -7.58 3.46 12.81
CA LEU A 63 -6.62 4.41 12.24
C LEU A 63 -5.48 4.74 13.21
N VAL A 64 -5.79 4.90 14.51
CA VAL A 64 -4.79 5.08 15.57
C VAL A 64 -3.79 3.94 15.60
N ARG A 65 -4.27 2.69 15.51
CA ARG A 65 -3.40 1.52 15.45
C ARG A 65 -2.52 1.52 14.20
N LEU A 66 -3.11 1.79 13.03
CA LEU A 66 -2.39 1.80 11.76
C LEU A 66 -1.31 2.88 11.72
N LYS A 67 -1.60 4.07 12.26
CA LYS A 67 -0.69 5.21 12.24
C LYS A 67 0.42 5.12 13.27
N LEU A 68 0.09 4.77 14.52
CA LEU A 68 1.03 4.84 15.64
C LEU A 68 1.63 3.49 16.02
N GLY A 69 1.11 2.37 15.49
CA GLY A 69 1.61 1.03 15.81
C GLY A 69 1.43 0.61 17.28
N LEU A 70 0.47 1.22 17.99
CA LEU A 70 0.23 0.94 19.42
C LEU A 70 -0.18 -0.51 19.66
N LEU A 71 0.12 -1.03 20.84
CA LEU A 71 -0.26 -2.40 21.25
C LEU A 71 -1.79 -2.54 21.34
N VAL A 72 -2.29 -3.75 21.08
CA VAL A 72 -3.74 -4.05 21.15
C VAL A 72 -4.27 -3.76 22.56
N GLU A 73 -3.48 -4.08 23.58
CA GLU A 73 -3.82 -3.84 24.99
C GLU A 73 -3.94 -2.34 25.32
N ASP A 74 -3.01 -1.51 24.85
CA ASP A 74 -3.06 -0.06 25.06
C ASP A 74 -4.33 0.54 24.44
N ILE A 75 -4.68 0.17 23.21
CA ILE A 75 -5.91 0.67 22.59
C ILE A 75 -7.15 0.14 23.30
N ALA A 76 -7.18 -1.13 23.68
CA ALA A 76 -8.30 -1.69 24.42
C ALA A 76 -8.57 -0.94 25.73
N ASN A 77 -7.50 -0.60 26.47
CA ASN A 77 -7.59 0.18 27.71
C ASN A 77 -8.09 1.61 27.46
N ARG A 78 -7.62 2.30 26.40
CA ARG A 78 -8.06 3.66 26.07
C ARG A 78 -9.56 3.77 25.77
N PHE A 79 -10.14 2.72 25.19
CA PHE A 79 -11.54 2.68 24.80
C PHE A 79 -12.43 1.90 25.78
N ASP A 80 -11.90 1.47 26.92
CA ASP A 80 -12.60 0.69 27.95
C ASP A 80 -13.31 -0.56 27.37
N ILE A 81 -12.58 -1.31 26.56
CA ILE A 81 -13.05 -2.57 25.96
C ILE A 81 -12.05 -3.70 26.21
N SER A 82 -12.48 -4.94 26.04
CA SER A 82 -11.56 -6.07 26.15
C SER A 82 -10.58 -6.13 24.98
N VAL A 83 -9.36 -6.61 25.24
CA VAL A 83 -8.34 -6.90 24.22
C VAL A 83 -8.89 -7.78 23.09
N SER A 84 -9.72 -8.76 23.46
CA SER A 84 -10.39 -9.66 22.51
C SER A 84 -11.40 -8.92 21.62
N LEU A 85 -12.14 -7.95 22.16
CA LEU A 85 -13.10 -7.17 21.38
C LEU A 85 -12.36 -6.24 20.41
N PHE A 86 -11.34 -5.52 20.87
CA PHE A 86 -10.57 -4.66 19.97
C PHE A 86 -9.88 -5.46 18.86
N SER A 87 -9.38 -6.66 19.15
CA SER A 87 -8.82 -7.56 18.14
C SER A 87 -9.84 -7.94 17.06
N LYS A 88 -11.10 -8.20 17.44
CA LYS A 88 -12.18 -8.49 16.48
C LYS A 88 -12.54 -7.26 15.66
N ILE A 89 -12.67 -6.09 16.30
CA ILE A 89 -12.93 -4.80 15.64
C ILE A 89 -11.84 -4.56 14.60
N PHE A 90 -10.57 -4.63 14.98
CA PHE A 90 -9.45 -4.38 14.08
C PHE A 90 -9.47 -5.32 12.87
N ASN A 91 -9.60 -6.63 13.08
CA ASN A 91 -9.67 -7.59 11.97
C ASN A 91 -10.86 -7.37 11.03
N THR A 92 -12.03 -7.01 11.58
CA THR A 92 -13.22 -6.68 10.78
C THR A 92 -12.98 -5.45 9.92
N TRP A 93 -12.52 -4.36 10.53
CA TRP A 93 -12.28 -3.10 9.84
C TRP A 93 -11.16 -3.22 8.80
N ILE A 94 -10.06 -3.93 9.06
CA ILE A 94 -8.99 -4.11 8.07
C ILE A 94 -9.51 -4.85 6.83
N ARG A 95 -10.33 -5.90 7.01
CA ARG A 95 -10.94 -6.62 5.88
C ARG A 95 -11.91 -5.74 5.09
N PHE A 96 -12.74 -4.98 5.81
CA PHE A 96 -13.68 -4.03 5.20
C PHE A 96 -12.95 -2.93 4.42
N LEU A 97 -11.96 -2.28 5.04
CA LEU A 97 -11.16 -1.23 4.41
C LEU A 97 -10.40 -1.76 3.20
N CYS A 98 -9.87 -2.98 3.24
CA CYS A 98 -9.21 -3.59 2.09
C CYS A 98 -10.14 -3.61 0.86
N LEU A 99 -11.40 -4.03 1.04
CA LEU A 99 -12.39 -4.08 -0.04
C LEU A 99 -12.83 -2.69 -0.49
N GLU A 100 -13.08 -1.77 0.44
CA GLU A 100 -13.62 -0.46 0.11
C GLU A 100 -12.59 0.51 -0.46
N LEU A 101 -11.32 0.42 -0.03
CA LEU A 101 -10.25 1.27 -0.54
C LEU A 101 -9.91 0.94 -1.99
N GLU A 102 -9.97 -0.33 -2.40
CA GLU A 102 -9.81 -0.73 -3.81
C GLU A 102 -10.88 -0.09 -4.72
N LEU A 103 -12.10 0.12 -4.21
CA LEU A 103 -13.17 0.78 -4.95
C LEU A 103 -13.00 2.31 -5.01
N LEU A 104 -12.44 2.91 -3.96
CA LEU A 104 -12.19 4.36 -3.89
C LEU A 104 -10.98 4.78 -4.74
N PHE A 105 -9.98 3.90 -4.85
CA PHE A 105 -8.73 4.17 -5.56
C PHE A 105 -8.51 3.13 -6.68
N PRO A 106 -9.40 3.07 -7.69
CA PRO A 106 -9.22 2.17 -8.81
C PRO A 106 -7.99 2.60 -9.63
N TYR A 107 -7.42 1.66 -10.37
CA TYR A 107 -6.35 1.96 -11.31
C TYR A 107 -6.82 3.00 -12.33
N PRO A 108 -6.24 4.22 -12.37
CA PRO A 108 -6.79 5.33 -13.13
C PRO A 108 -6.50 5.17 -14.62
N CYS A 109 -7.41 5.65 -15.48
CA CYS A 109 -7.20 5.69 -16.93
C CYS A 109 -6.10 6.69 -17.33
N ARG A 110 -5.58 6.58 -18.57
CA ARG A 110 -4.47 7.41 -19.04
C ARG A 110 -4.81 8.89 -19.01
N GLU A 111 -6.02 9.23 -19.44
CA GLU A 111 -6.51 10.60 -19.51
C GLU A 111 -6.57 11.22 -18.13
N LYS A 112 -6.98 10.44 -17.12
CA LYS A 112 -7.05 10.90 -15.73
C LYS A 112 -5.64 11.20 -15.19
N VAL A 113 -4.70 10.28 -15.40
CA VAL A 113 -3.29 10.47 -14.98
C VAL A 113 -2.70 11.70 -15.67
N GLN A 114 -2.91 11.85 -16.98
CA GLN A 114 -2.37 12.97 -17.73
C GLN A 114 -3.00 14.31 -17.33
N SER A 115 -4.29 14.33 -16.97
CA SER A 115 -4.97 15.53 -16.46
C SER A 115 -4.44 16.01 -15.10
N LEU A 116 -3.84 15.11 -14.32
CA LEU A 116 -3.28 15.38 -12.99
C LEU A 116 -1.74 15.40 -12.99
N MET A 117 -1.11 15.33 -14.17
CA MET A 117 0.34 15.27 -14.32
C MET A 117 1.01 16.50 -13.69
N PRO A 118 1.86 16.35 -12.65
CA PRO A 118 2.55 17.49 -12.08
C PRO A 118 3.67 18.00 -12.98
N ASP A 119 4.02 19.29 -12.87
CA ASP A 119 5.09 19.92 -13.65
C ASP A 119 6.47 19.26 -13.43
N SER A 120 6.67 18.65 -12.25
CA SER A 120 7.88 17.85 -11.95
C SER A 120 8.07 16.65 -12.89
N PHE A 121 7.00 16.17 -13.51
CA PHE A 121 7.00 15.09 -14.51
C PHE A 121 7.01 15.61 -15.97
N SER A 122 7.25 16.90 -16.21
CA SER A 122 7.31 17.49 -17.57
C SER A 122 8.27 16.77 -18.53
N LYS A 123 9.33 16.14 -18.02
CA LYS A 123 10.29 15.33 -18.80
C LYS A 123 9.85 13.88 -19.01
N PHE A 124 8.84 13.44 -18.27
CA PHE A 124 8.27 12.10 -18.30
C PHE A 124 6.73 12.17 -18.46
N PRO A 125 6.21 12.85 -19.50
CA PRO A 125 4.78 13.19 -19.61
C PRO A 125 3.87 11.98 -19.83
N ASN A 126 4.44 10.83 -20.14
CA ASN A 126 3.73 9.57 -20.37
C ASN A 126 3.83 8.59 -19.18
N THR A 127 4.46 9.00 -18.06
CA THR A 127 4.56 8.12 -16.89
C THR A 127 3.18 7.80 -16.37
N ARG A 128 2.82 6.52 -16.43
CA ARG A 128 1.50 6.04 -16.01
C ARG A 128 1.48 5.67 -14.53
N ILE A 129 2.55 5.03 -14.09
CA ILE A 129 2.70 4.48 -12.74
C ILE A 129 4.18 4.41 -12.39
N ILE A 130 4.46 4.64 -11.12
CA ILE A 130 5.77 4.53 -10.51
C ILE A 130 5.70 3.33 -9.57
N LEU A 131 6.54 2.34 -9.80
CA LEU A 131 6.57 1.08 -9.07
C LEU A 131 7.73 1.07 -8.07
N ASP A 132 7.41 0.72 -6.83
CA ASP A 132 8.40 0.46 -5.81
C ASP A 132 7.98 -0.68 -4.87
N CYS A 133 8.96 -1.37 -4.29
CA CYS A 133 8.74 -2.45 -3.34
C CYS A 133 8.90 -1.95 -1.90
N THR A 134 7.81 -1.89 -1.15
CA THR A 134 7.86 -1.61 0.29
C THR A 134 8.11 -2.88 1.08
N GLU A 135 9.12 -2.86 1.96
CA GLU A 135 9.43 -3.97 2.88
C GLU A 135 8.98 -3.68 4.31
N ILE A 136 8.14 -4.56 4.85
CA ILE A 136 7.61 -4.49 6.21
C ILE A 136 8.35 -5.53 7.07
N PRO A 137 9.06 -5.11 8.14
CA PRO A 137 9.73 -6.04 9.04
C PRO A 137 8.73 -6.89 9.81
N ILE A 138 9.05 -8.16 9.98
CA ILE A 138 8.27 -9.11 10.77
C ILE A 138 9.10 -9.73 11.89
N GLN A 139 8.41 -10.31 12.85
CA GLN A 139 9.05 -11.19 13.83
C GLN A 139 9.65 -12.40 13.10
N LYS A 140 10.86 -12.80 13.50
CA LYS A 140 11.54 -13.98 12.96
C LYS A 140 10.63 -15.21 13.07
N PRO A 141 10.27 -15.86 11.94
CA PRO A 141 9.49 -17.08 11.97
C PRO A 141 10.24 -18.21 12.69
N SER A 142 9.51 -19.05 13.43
CA SER A 142 10.07 -20.24 14.07
C SER A 142 10.39 -21.35 13.06
N ALA A 143 9.59 -21.46 11.99
CA ALA A 143 9.80 -22.43 10.93
C ALA A 143 10.95 -21.98 10.01
N LEU A 144 11.98 -22.82 9.86
CA LEU A 144 13.17 -22.52 9.05
C LEU A 144 12.86 -22.19 7.59
N LYS A 145 11.88 -22.89 6.99
CA LYS A 145 11.43 -22.62 5.62
C LYS A 145 10.88 -21.20 5.49
N ALA A 146 9.93 -20.83 6.36
CA ALA A 146 9.34 -19.49 6.38
C ALA A 146 10.39 -18.42 6.72
N GLN A 147 11.35 -18.74 7.59
CA GLN A 147 12.45 -17.84 7.91
C GLN A 147 13.32 -17.56 6.68
N ARG A 148 13.63 -18.58 5.88
CA ARG A 148 14.42 -18.42 4.64
C ARG A 148 13.65 -17.64 3.59
N GLU A 149 12.37 -17.95 3.40
CA GLU A 149 11.51 -17.29 2.40
C GLU A 149 11.25 -15.81 2.73
N THR A 150 11.19 -15.46 4.01
CA THR A 150 10.98 -14.06 4.43
C THR A 150 12.28 -13.31 4.70
N TRP A 151 13.46 -13.92 4.53
CA TRP A 151 14.72 -13.24 4.81
C TRP A 151 15.06 -12.21 3.73
N SER A 152 15.11 -10.93 4.11
CA SER A 152 15.63 -9.87 3.26
C SER A 152 17.11 -9.67 3.53
N SER A 153 17.93 -10.00 2.53
CA SER A 153 19.37 -9.72 2.56
C SER A 153 19.65 -8.21 2.59
N TYR A 154 18.75 -7.39 2.03
CA TYR A 154 18.88 -5.94 2.00
C TYR A 154 18.61 -5.29 3.36
N LYS A 155 17.55 -5.71 4.07
CA LYS A 155 17.20 -5.18 5.40
C LYS A 155 17.84 -5.94 6.56
N HIS A 156 18.58 -7.01 6.26
CA HIS A 156 19.21 -7.91 7.24
C HIS A 156 18.24 -8.42 8.32
N ARG A 157 17.00 -8.73 7.93
CA ARG A 157 15.94 -9.25 8.81
C ARG A 157 14.84 -9.94 8.02
N ASN A 158 13.95 -10.62 8.73
CA ASN A 158 12.73 -11.16 8.13
C ASN A 158 11.76 -10.04 7.80
N THR A 159 11.29 -10.00 6.55
CA THR A 159 10.33 -9.02 6.03
C THR A 159 9.28 -9.70 5.15
N TYR A 160 8.13 -9.05 5.03
CA TYR A 160 7.27 -9.18 3.85
C TYR A 160 7.48 -7.98 2.94
N LYS A 161 7.31 -8.19 1.65
CA LYS A 161 7.47 -7.19 0.60
C LYS A 161 6.14 -7.05 -0.15
N ALA A 162 5.73 -5.81 -0.42
CA ALA A 162 4.59 -5.49 -1.26
C ALA A 162 5.06 -4.60 -2.41
N LEU A 163 4.59 -4.89 -3.63
CA LEU A 163 4.74 -3.95 -4.74
C LEU A 163 3.65 -2.89 -4.61
N VAL A 164 4.08 -1.64 -4.53
CA VAL A 164 3.21 -0.46 -4.51
C VAL A 164 3.40 0.28 -5.82
N GLY A 165 2.29 0.69 -6.40
CA GLY A 165 2.24 1.55 -7.57
C GLY A 165 1.57 2.85 -7.23
N ILE A 166 2.22 3.96 -7.54
CA ILE A 166 1.64 5.29 -7.41
C ILE A 166 1.59 6.01 -8.76
N THR A 167 0.61 6.87 -8.94
CA THR A 167 0.57 7.79 -10.08
C THR A 167 1.54 8.96 -9.88
N PRO A 168 1.88 9.70 -10.94
CA PRO A 168 2.69 10.91 -10.86
C PRO A 168 2.21 11.96 -9.85
N ASP A 169 0.89 12.10 -9.64
CA ASP A 169 0.32 13.01 -8.64
C ASP A 169 0.40 12.49 -7.19
N GLY A 170 0.98 11.31 -6.97
CA GLY A 170 1.20 10.72 -5.64
C GLY A 170 0.04 9.84 -5.15
N THR A 171 -0.99 9.61 -5.97
CA THR A 171 -2.10 8.74 -5.59
C THR A 171 -1.68 7.27 -5.68
N VAL A 172 -1.94 6.49 -4.62
CA VAL A 172 -1.73 5.04 -4.67
C VAL A 172 -2.74 4.42 -5.64
N SER A 173 -2.24 3.78 -6.69
CA SER A 173 -3.06 3.18 -7.75
C SER A 173 -2.96 1.65 -7.80
N TYR A 174 -2.03 1.05 -7.07
CA TYR A 174 -1.84 -0.39 -7.04
C TYR A 174 -1.13 -0.87 -5.77
N VAL A 175 -1.59 -1.98 -5.20
CA VAL A 175 -0.91 -2.69 -4.11
C VAL A 175 -1.02 -4.20 -4.38
N SER A 176 0.11 -4.90 -4.39
CA SER A 176 0.11 -6.36 -4.59
C SER A 176 -0.22 -7.14 -3.32
N SER A 177 -0.45 -8.45 -3.47
CA SER A 177 -0.31 -9.39 -2.35
C SER A 177 1.11 -9.31 -1.73
N LEU A 178 1.25 -9.79 -0.50
CA LEU A 178 2.55 -9.86 0.16
C LEU A 178 3.41 -11.01 -0.36
N TYR A 179 4.70 -10.75 -0.54
CA TYR A 179 5.73 -11.72 -0.89
C TYR A 179 6.77 -11.79 0.23
N GLY A 180 7.43 -12.93 0.40
CA GLY A 180 8.54 -13.03 1.36
C GLY A 180 9.69 -12.10 0.98
N GLY A 181 10.42 -11.57 1.96
CA GLY A 181 11.55 -10.65 1.75
C GLY A 181 12.67 -11.15 0.83
N ALA A 182 12.76 -12.47 0.59
CA ALA A 182 13.71 -13.04 -0.36
C ALA A 182 13.27 -12.88 -1.84
N ALA A 183 12.01 -12.53 -2.10
CA ALA A 183 11.50 -12.34 -3.45
C ALA A 183 12.13 -11.10 -4.12
N SER A 184 12.60 -11.27 -5.36
CA SER A 184 13.12 -10.18 -6.16
C SER A 184 11.99 -9.31 -6.70
N ASP A 185 12.27 -8.03 -6.94
CA ASP A 185 11.26 -7.08 -7.41
C ASP A 185 10.72 -7.49 -8.79
N LYS A 186 11.60 -7.99 -9.68
CA LYS A 186 11.22 -8.60 -10.96
C LYS A 186 10.22 -9.75 -10.80
N PHE A 187 10.49 -10.68 -9.87
CA PHE A 187 9.58 -11.80 -9.62
C PHE A 187 8.21 -11.31 -9.16
N ILE A 188 8.18 -10.29 -8.31
CA ILE A 188 6.92 -9.71 -7.82
C ILE A 188 6.15 -9.04 -8.96
N VAL A 189 6.79 -8.25 -9.82
CA VAL A 189 6.11 -7.65 -10.97
C VAL A 189 5.49 -8.71 -11.87
N GLN A 190 6.22 -9.80 -12.15
CA GLN A 190 5.73 -10.90 -12.99
C GLN A 190 4.52 -11.64 -12.39
N ASN A 191 4.40 -11.69 -11.06
CA ASN A 191 3.41 -12.54 -10.37
C ASN A 191 2.32 -11.76 -9.60
N SER A 192 2.43 -10.43 -9.52
CA SER A 192 1.47 -9.59 -8.79
C SER A 192 0.21 -9.29 -9.59
N GLY A 193 0.29 -9.39 -10.91
CA GLY A 193 -0.80 -9.04 -11.83
C GLY A 193 -0.75 -7.59 -12.29
N VAL A 194 0.19 -6.76 -11.80
CA VAL A 194 0.36 -5.36 -12.24
C VAL A 194 0.53 -5.24 -13.76
N LEU A 195 1.22 -6.21 -14.39
CA LEU A 195 1.45 -6.24 -15.83
C LEU A 195 0.16 -6.37 -16.65
N ASN A 196 -0.96 -6.78 -16.05
CA ASN A 196 -2.26 -6.86 -16.73
C ASN A 196 -2.96 -5.51 -16.82
N LEU A 197 -2.49 -4.52 -16.05
CA LEU A 197 -3.01 -3.15 -16.02
C LEU A 197 -2.27 -2.22 -16.99
N ILE A 198 -1.18 -2.70 -17.59
CA ILE A 198 -0.29 -1.90 -18.43
C ILE A 198 -0.77 -1.95 -19.88
N GLU A 199 -0.93 -0.77 -20.46
CA GLU A 199 -1.41 -0.58 -21.82
C GLU A 199 -0.25 -0.21 -22.76
N ALA A 200 -0.38 -0.51 -24.05
CA ALA A 200 0.59 -0.10 -25.04
C ALA A 200 0.73 1.43 -25.07
N GLY A 201 1.97 1.91 -25.07
CA GLY A 201 2.33 3.32 -24.97
C GLY A 201 2.53 3.83 -23.53
N ASP A 202 2.23 3.05 -22.50
CA ASP A 202 2.50 3.45 -21.12
C ASP A 202 4.01 3.53 -20.85
N ASN A 203 4.40 4.51 -20.04
CA ASN A 203 5.74 4.57 -19.46
C ASN A 203 5.67 4.22 -17.96
N ILE A 204 6.45 3.23 -17.55
CA ILE A 204 6.52 2.76 -16.17
C ILE A 204 7.83 3.24 -15.59
N MET A 205 7.78 3.91 -14.44
CA MET A 205 8.98 4.35 -13.72
C MET A 205 9.26 3.41 -12.54
N ALA A 206 10.52 3.09 -12.28
CA ALA A 206 10.88 2.24 -11.14
C ALA A 206 12.30 2.49 -10.62
N ASP A 207 12.55 2.10 -9.37
CA ASP A 207 13.52 1.05 -9.03
C ASP A 207 14.63 0.63 -10.03
N ARG A 208 15.93 0.94 -9.82
CA ARG A 208 17.03 0.26 -10.56
C ARG A 208 17.00 -1.27 -10.44
N GLY A 209 16.41 -1.80 -9.35
CA GLY A 209 16.26 -3.24 -9.12
C GLY A 209 15.21 -3.92 -10.01
N PHE A 210 14.43 -3.14 -10.77
CA PHE A 210 13.33 -3.62 -11.58
C PHE A 210 13.79 -3.90 -13.02
N ASP A 211 14.46 -5.04 -13.22
CA ASP A 211 14.81 -5.55 -14.55
C ASP A 211 13.57 -6.14 -15.25
N ILE A 212 12.65 -5.29 -15.70
CA ILE A 212 11.35 -5.66 -16.28
C ILE A 212 11.14 -5.14 -17.72
N ASP A 213 12.20 -4.68 -18.37
CA ASP A 213 12.14 -4.06 -19.70
C ASP A 213 11.58 -5.01 -20.77
N VAL A 214 11.95 -6.29 -20.71
CA VAL A 214 11.46 -7.33 -21.63
C VAL A 214 9.95 -7.55 -21.48
N GLU A 215 9.46 -7.57 -20.25
CA GLU A 215 8.05 -7.77 -19.91
C GLU A 215 7.17 -6.60 -20.37
N LEU A 216 7.70 -5.38 -20.29
CA LEU A 216 7.04 -4.15 -20.72
C LEU A 216 7.06 -3.98 -22.25
N ASN A 217 8.20 -4.25 -22.89
CA ASN A 217 8.32 -4.18 -24.35
C ASN A 217 7.34 -5.13 -25.06
N LYS A 218 7.12 -6.33 -24.49
CA LYS A 218 6.10 -7.29 -24.99
C LYS A 218 4.68 -6.73 -24.99
N ARG A 219 4.41 -5.70 -24.19
CA ARG A 219 3.10 -5.03 -24.08
C ARG A 219 3.09 -3.68 -24.82
N GLY A 220 4.17 -3.33 -25.50
CA GLY A 220 4.33 -2.01 -26.12
C GLY A 220 4.48 -0.89 -25.10
N ALA A 221 4.87 -1.19 -23.86
CA ALA A 221 5.16 -0.22 -22.81
C ALA A 221 6.68 -0.05 -22.64
N SER A 222 7.09 1.05 -22.01
CA SER A 222 8.50 1.39 -21.81
C SER A 222 8.86 1.47 -20.33
N LEU A 223 10.09 1.07 -20.01
CA LEU A 223 10.66 1.22 -18.66
C LEU A 223 11.51 2.48 -18.57
N ASN A 224 11.32 3.25 -17.49
CA ASN A 224 12.17 4.37 -17.13
C ASN A 224 12.82 4.10 -15.76
N ILE A 225 14.09 3.68 -15.78
CA ILE A 225 14.92 3.45 -14.59
C ILE A 225 16.16 4.35 -14.66
N PRO A 226 16.75 4.76 -13.53
CA PRO A 226 18.00 5.50 -13.55
C PRO A 226 19.13 4.66 -14.18
N PRO A 227 20.06 5.26 -14.96
CA PRO A 227 21.12 4.53 -15.65
C PRO A 227 21.98 3.70 -14.69
N PHE A 228 22.43 2.53 -15.15
CA PHE A 228 23.33 1.63 -14.41
C PHE A 228 24.70 2.29 -14.20
N ARG A 229 25.25 2.19 -12.98
CA ARG A 229 26.65 2.54 -12.72
C ARG A 229 27.50 1.31 -13.03
N ASN A 230 27.88 1.13 -14.28
CA ASN A 230 28.90 0.11 -14.61
C ASN A 230 30.18 0.48 -13.86
N GLN A 231 30.80 -0.50 -13.18
CA GLN A 231 31.98 -0.30 -12.32
C GLN A 231 33.19 0.35 -13.04
N ASN A 232 33.16 0.48 -14.37
CA ASN A 232 34.22 1.07 -15.20
C ASN A 232 33.75 2.22 -16.13
N PHE A 233 32.61 2.86 -15.89
CA PHE A 233 32.20 4.02 -16.70
C PHE A 233 31.70 5.17 -15.81
N GLN A 234 32.37 6.32 -15.91
CA GLN A 234 31.90 7.57 -15.32
C GLN A 234 30.65 8.01 -16.09
N LEU A 235 29.52 8.15 -15.40
CA LEU A 235 28.27 8.60 -16.02
C LEU A 235 28.51 9.95 -16.70
N SER A 236 28.01 10.12 -17.93
CA SER A 236 28.08 11.41 -18.62
C SER A 236 27.29 12.46 -17.83
N SER A 237 27.59 13.75 -18.02
CA SER A 237 26.88 14.85 -17.36
C SER A 237 25.36 14.78 -17.57
N GLU A 238 24.94 14.35 -18.76
CA GLU A 238 23.53 14.14 -19.11
C GLU A 238 22.89 12.96 -18.36
N GLN A 239 23.62 11.86 -18.18
CA GLN A 239 23.17 10.71 -17.39
C GLN A 239 23.11 11.03 -15.89
N VAL A 240 24.06 11.83 -15.38
CA VAL A 240 24.06 12.31 -13.98
C VAL A 240 22.83 13.21 -13.74
N GLU A 241 22.55 14.12 -14.66
CA GLU A 241 21.41 15.03 -14.54
C GLU A 241 20.07 14.33 -14.69
N THR A 242 19.97 13.32 -15.57
CA THR A 242 18.80 12.44 -15.68
C THR A 242 18.60 11.63 -14.40
N THR A 243 19.69 11.10 -13.82
CA THR A 243 19.65 10.36 -12.54
C THR A 243 19.17 11.24 -11.39
N ARG A 244 19.66 12.49 -11.31
CA ARG A 244 19.26 13.46 -10.28
C ARG A 244 17.78 13.80 -10.39
N ARG A 245 17.28 14.01 -11.60
CA ARG A 245 15.87 14.33 -11.86
C ARG A 245 14.94 13.16 -11.55
N ILE A 246 15.31 11.92 -11.91
CA ILE A 246 14.55 10.73 -11.53
C ILE A 246 14.54 10.56 -10.01
N ALA A 247 15.66 10.81 -9.32
CA ALA A 247 15.73 10.75 -7.86
C ALA A 247 14.88 11.85 -7.18
N GLU A 248 14.84 13.07 -7.70
CA GLU A 248 14.01 14.17 -7.18
C GLU A 248 12.51 13.86 -7.28
N VAL A 249 12.09 13.25 -8.40
CA VAL A 249 10.70 12.82 -8.61
C VAL A 249 10.32 11.67 -7.67
N ARG A 250 11.27 10.77 -7.39
CA ARG A 250 11.09 9.62 -6.48
C ARG A 250 10.89 9.95 -5.01
N ILE A 251 11.27 11.15 -4.55
CA ILE A 251 10.96 11.60 -3.18
C ILE A 251 9.45 11.57 -2.89
N HIS A 252 8.60 11.60 -3.94
CA HIS A 252 7.15 11.50 -3.79
C HIS A 252 6.66 10.06 -3.56
N VAL A 253 7.52 9.07 -3.80
CA VAL A 253 7.24 7.62 -3.69
C VAL A 253 7.78 7.04 -2.38
N GLU A 254 8.95 7.49 -1.94
CA GLU A 254 9.67 7.02 -0.73
C GLU A 254 9.19 7.71 0.56
#